data_AF-A0A9P7RN57-F1
#
_entry.id   AF-A0A9P7RN57-F1
#
_cell.length_a   1.000
_cell.length_b   1.000
_cell.length_c   1.000
_cell.angle_alpha   90.00
_cell.angle_beta   90.00
_cell.angle_gamma   90.00
#
_symmetry.space_group_name_H-M   'P 1'
#
loop_
_entity.id
_entity.type
_entity.pdbx_description
1 polymer ?
#
loop_
_entity_poly.entity_id
_entity_poly.type
_entity_poly.pdbx_seq_one_letter_code
_entity_poly.pdbx_strand_id
1 'polypeptide(L)'
;MMVAKDVRSFLTALSTDGIVSTAEVPKTADRNPTRMFYLWYVDVERGVLHVLYKTLYNISARRQAEREDPMVVAVLEKRERSDVKEDEGLLSVMEKDTIRLWEDTEERLGVLEGRIQECVFIVRELGKVGGISDE
;
A
#
# COMPACT_ATOMS: atom_id res chain seq x y z
N MET A 1 -23.72 -23.26 -1.33
CA MET A 1 -24.34 -21.92 -1.26
C MET A 1 -24.09 -21.37 0.14
N MET A 2 -23.60 -20.14 0.29
CA MET A 2 -23.26 -19.56 1.60
C MET A 2 -24.52 -19.22 2.41
N VAL A 3 -24.42 -19.22 3.75
CA VAL A 3 -25.52 -18.83 4.63
C VAL A 3 -25.67 -17.31 4.59
N ALA A 4 -26.91 -16.81 4.59
CA ALA A 4 -27.21 -15.37 4.49
C ALA A 4 -26.54 -14.52 5.58
N LYS A 5 -26.30 -15.08 6.76
CA LYS A 5 -25.56 -14.42 7.84
C LYS A 5 -24.12 -14.10 7.41
N ASP A 6 -23.44 -15.09 6.84
CA ASP A 6 -22.04 -14.97 6.46
C ASP A 6 -21.89 -14.01 5.28
N VAL A 7 -22.82 -14.08 4.31
CA VAL A 7 -22.85 -13.16 3.16
C VAL A 7 -22.96 -11.70 3.62
N ARG A 8 -23.79 -11.40 4.62
CA ARG A 8 -23.89 -10.02 5.16
C ARG A 8 -22.57 -9.57 5.78
N SER A 9 -21.91 -10.40 6.58
CA SER A 9 -20.61 -10.03 7.16
C SER A 9 -19.54 -9.79 6.09
N PHE A 10 -19.51 -10.60 5.04
CA PHE A 10 -18.59 -10.40 3.92
C PHE A 10 -18.89 -9.11 3.14
N LEU A 11 -20.17 -8.83 2.85
CA LEU A 11 -20.56 -7.59 2.18
C LEU A 11 -20.22 -6.34 3.01
N THR A 12 -20.38 -6.41 4.34
CA THR A 12 -19.96 -5.32 5.22
C THR A 12 -18.44 -5.10 5.18
N ALA A 13 -17.64 -6.17 5.22
CA ALA A 13 -16.18 -6.06 5.09
C ALA A 13 -15.78 -5.45 3.75
N LEU A 14 -16.32 -5.97 2.64
CA LEU A 14 -16.03 -5.47 1.28
C LEU A 14 -16.48 -4.01 1.08
N SER A 15 -17.56 -3.60 1.74
CA SER A 15 -18.02 -2.21 1.70
C SER A 15 -17.12 -1.29 2.52
N THR A 16 -16.62 -1.75 3.67
CA THR A 16 -15.65 -1.01 4.49
C THR A 16 -14.33 -0.81 3.75
N ASP A 17 -13.90 -1.80 2.98
CA ASP A 17 -12.69 -1.74 2.15
C ASP A 17 -12.89 -0.98 0.82
N GLY A 18 -14.11 -0.48 0.57
CA GLY A 18 -14.42 0.31 -0.63
C GLY A 18 -14.51 -0.48 -1.93
N ILE A 19 -14.55 -1.81 -1.87
CA ILE A 19 -14.66 -2.72 -3.03
C ILE A 19 -16.11 -2.81 -3.50
N VAL A 20 -17.06 -2.79 -2.58
CA VAL A 20 -18.51 -2.89 -2.87
C VAL A 20 -19.21 -1.64 -2.37
N SER A 21 -20.03 -1.05 -3.22
CA SER A 21 -20.86 0.11 -2.89
C SER A 21 -22.33 -0.19 -3.13
N THR A 22 -23.20 0.54 -2.42
CA THR A 22 -24.65 0.39 -2.55
C THR A 22 -25.27 1.61 -3.23
N ALA A 23 -26.00 1.37 -4.31
CA ALA A 23 -26.87 2.35 -4.94
C ALA A 23 -28.28 2.26 -4.35
N GLU A 24 -28.77 3.38 -3.85
CA GLU A 24 -30.12 3.50 -3.30
C GLU A 24 -31.09 3.96 -4.40
N VAL A 25 -32.06 3.11 -4.73
CA VAL A 25 -33.09 3.43 -5.71
C VAL A 25 -34.42 3.59 -4.97
N PRO A 26 -34.94 4.82 -4.83
CA PRO A 26 -36.19 5.06 -4.12
C PRO A 26 -37.39 4.60 -4.95
N LYS A 27 -38.32 3.86 -4.34
CA LYS A 27 -39.59 3.49 -4.99
C LYS A 27 -40.59 4.65 -5.03
N THR A 28 -40.38 5.66 -4.18
CA THR A 28 -41.29 6.80 -3.99
C THR A 28 -40.45 8.05 -3.62
N ALA A 29 -40.99 9.25 -3.87
CA ALA A 29 -40.25 10.51 -3.73
C ALA A 29 -39.77 10.82 -2.30
N ASP A 30 -40.32 10.15 -1.28
CA ASP A 30 -40.03 10.35 0.14
C ASP A 30 -38.69 9.72 0.60
N ARG A 31 -37.99 8.97 -0.27
CA ARG A 31 -36.70 8.31 0.03
C ARG A 31 -36.69 7.58 1.39
N ASN A 32 -37.81 6.94 1.73
CA ASN A 32 -37.92 6.17 2.97
C ASN A 32 -37.14 4.85 2.83
N PRO A 33 -36.21 4.50 3.74
CA PRO A 33 -35.40 3.26 3.67
C PRO A 33 -36.22 1.97 3.53
N THR A 34 -37.43 1.94 4.12
CA THR A 34 -38.36 0.80 4.03
C THR A 34 -38.92 0.61 2.61
N ARG A 35 -38.87 1.66 1.79
CA ARG A 35 -39.35 1.73 0.41
C ARG A 35 -38.20 2.05 -0.57
N MET A 36 -36.98 1.60 -0.26
CA MET A 36 -35.84 1.67 -1.17
C MET A 36 -35.45 0.28 -1.67
N PHE A 37 -34.86 0.24 -2.86
CA PHE A 37 -34.06 -0.89 -3.31
C PHE A 37 -32.58 -0.55 -3.07
N TYR A 38 -31.84 -1.50 -2.52
CA TYR A 38 -30.40 -1.42 -2.36
C TYR A 38 -29.76 -2.34 -3.38
N LEU A 39 -29.07 -1.74 -4.36
CA LEU A 39 -28.36 -2.48 -5.40
C LEU A 39 -26.87 -2.40 -5.10
N TRP A 40 -26.20 -3.55 -5.02
CA TRP A 40 -24.75 -3.60 -4.86
C TRP A 40 -24.09 -3.50 -6.23
N TYR A 41 -23.06 -2.67 -6.32
CA TYR A 41 -22.13 -2.63 -7.45
C TYR A 41 -20.69 -2.75 -6.93
N VAL A 42 -19.82 -3.24 -7.80
CA VAL A 42 -18.42 -3.50 -7.47
C VAL A 42 -17.56 -2.44 -8.12
N ASP A 43 -16.76 -1.75 -7.33
CA ASP A 43 -15.76 -0.79 -7.77
C ASP A 43 -14.39 -1.28 -7.30
N VAL A 44 -13.85 -2.26 -8.03
CA VAL A 44 -12.59 -2.92 -7.69
C VAL A 44 -11.43 -1.93 -7.81
N GLU A 45 -11.46 -1.07 -8.83
CA GLU A 45 -10.38 -0.12 -9.10
C GLU A 45 -10.17 0.83 -7.91
N ARG A 46 -11.25 1.46 -7.44
CA ARG A 46 -11.17 2.43 -6.35
C ARG A 46 -10.70 1.81 -5.04
N GLY A 47 -11.28 0.67 -4.65
CA GLY A 47 -10.92 -0.02 -3.42
C GLY A 47 -9.46 -0.49 -3.43
N VAL A 48 -9.04 -1.13 -4.51
CA VAL A 48 -7.67 -1.66 -4.65
C VAL A 48 -6.64 -0.53 -4.74
N LEU A 49 -6.89 0.52 -5.54
CA LEU A 49 -5.97 1.66 -5.63
C LEU A 49 -5.77 2.36 -4.29
N HIS A 50 -6.83 2.54 -3.49
CA HIS A 50 -6.72 3.13 -2.17
C HIS A 50 -5.74 2.35 -1.28
N VAL A 51 -5.86 1.02 -1.25
CA VAL A 51 -4.98 0.14 -0.48
C VAL A 51 -3.54 0.18 -1.00
N LEU A 52 -3.35 0.16 -2.33
CA LEU A 52 -2.02 0.19 -2.94
C LEU A 52 -1.30 1.52 -2.65
N TYR A 53 -1.97 2.67 -2.78
CA TYR A 53 -1.37 3.96 -2.48
C TYR A 53 -1.06 4.13 -0.99
N LYS A 54 -1.94 3.65 -0.11
CA LYS A 54 -1.66 3.62 1.34
C LYS A 54 -0.44 2.75 1.64
N THR A 55 -0.31 1.63 0.96
CA THR A 55 0.86 0.75 1.09
C THR A 55 2.14 1.45 0.61
N LEU A 56 2.13 2.12 -0.54
CA LEU A 56 3.27 2.93 -1.02
C LEU A 56 3.68 4.00 -0.02
N TYR A 57 2.70 4.73 0.52
CA TYR A 57 2.96 5.73 1.56
C TYR A 57 3.64 5.12 2.78
N ASN A 58 3.13 3.99 3.27
CA ASN A 58 3.71 3.31 4.44
C ASN A 58 5.14 2.82 4.17
N ILE A 59 5.42 2.29 2.96
CA ILE A 59 6.76 1.88 2.55
C ILE A 59 7.70 3.09 2.53
N SER A 60 7.29 4.19 1.90
CA SER A 60 8.08 5.42 1.84
C SER A 60 8.33 5.99 3.24
N ALA A 61 7.32 6.02 4.10
CA ALA A 61 7.44 6.50 5.48
C ALA A 61 8.39 5.62 6.29
N ARG A 62 8.32 4.28 6.12
CA ARG A 62 9.25 3.37 6.78
C ARG A 62 10.67 3.56 6.28
N ARG A 63 10.87 3.66 4.96
CA ARG A 63 12.17 3.88 4.33
C ARG A 63 12.81 5.18 4.81
N GLN A 64 12.02 6.25 4.93
CA GLN A 64 12.50 7.51 5.50
C GLN A 64 12.91 7.35 6.97
N ALA A 65 12.11 6.66 7.78
CA ALA A 65 12.43 6.43 9.19
C ALA A 65 13.72 5.60 9.37
N GLU A 66 13.97 4.59 8.53
CA GLU A 66 15.22 3.80 8.55
C GLU A 66 16.44 4.64 8.14
N ARG A 67 16.26 5.57 7.20
CA ARG A 67 17.33 6.48 6.74
C ARG A 67 17.65 7.59 7.75
N GLU A 68 16.65 8.02 8.52
CA GLU A 68 16.79 9.04 9.56
C GLU A 68 17.22 8.47 10.91
N ASP A 69 17.35 7.14 11.05
CA ASP A 69 17.82 6.51 12.28
C ASP A 69 19.22 7.06 12.64
N PRO A 70 19.39 7.70 13.81
CA PRO A 70 20.65 8.36 14.17
C PRO A 70 21.86 7.42 14.18
N MET A 71 21.67 6.14 14.51
CA MET A 71 22.73 5.15 14.52
C MET A 71 23.16 4.82 13.08
N VAL A 72 22.19 4.64 12.19
CA VAL A 72 22.44 4.41 10.76
C VAL A 72 23.14 5.62 10.15
N VAL A 73 22.62 6.83 10.38
CA VAL A 73 23.20 8.08 9.84
C VAL A 73 24.66 8.22 10.28
N ALA A 74 24.95 8.08 11.57
CA ALA A 74 26.31 8.22 12.09
C ALA A 74 27.28 7.20 11.49
N VAL A 75 26.82 5.95 11.28
CA VAL A 75 27.64 4.88 10.69
C VAL A 75 27.86 5.11 9.19
N LEU A 76 26.84 5.57 8.46
CA LEU A 76 26.95 5.91 7.04
C LEU A 76 27.86 7.13 6.81
N GLU A 77 27.72 8.18 7.61
CA GLU A 77 28.62 9.34 7.59
C GLU A 77 30.06 8.92 7.89
N LYS A 78 30.25 8.02 8.86
CA LYS A 78 31.56 7.45 9.16
C LYS A 78 32.15 6.69 7.97
N ARG A 79 31.33 5.90 7.26
CA ARG A 79 31.74 5.14 6.07
C ARG A 79 32.13 6.05 4.89
N GLU A 80 31.43 7.17 4.70
CA GLU A 80 31.71 8.10 3.58
C GLU A 80 32.95 8.97 3.78
N ARG A 81 33.55 8.99 4.98
CA ARG A 81 34.83 9.68 5.19
C ARG A 81 35.92 9.01 4.35
N SER A 82 36.73 9.81 3.66
CA SER A 82 37.71 9.33 2.69
C SER A 82 38.71 8.32 3.28
N ASP A 83 39.08 8.47 4.55
CA ASP A 83 39.96 7.55 5.28
C ASP A 83 39.31 6.17 5.50
N VAL A 84 38.03 6.14 5.86
CA VAL A 84 37.26 4.90 6.10
C VAL A 84 36.82 4.23 4.80
N LYS A 85 36.61 5.02 3.75
CA LYS A 85 36.27 4.53 2.42
C LYS A 85 37.43 3.81 1.73
N GLU A 86 38.66 4.25 1.99
CA GLU A 86 39.88 3.58 1.53
C GLU A 86 40.25 2.37 2.40
N ASP A 87 39.91 2.39 3.70
CA ASP A 87 40.11 1.27 4.62
C ASP A 87 38.85 0.95 5.46
N GLU A 88 38.03 0.01 4.97
CA GLU A 88 36.87 -0.52 5.70
C GLU A 88 37.26 -1.30 6.98
N GLY A 89 38.55 -1.51 7.26
CA GLY A 89 39.08 -2.01 8.52
C GLY A 89 38.84 -1.07 9.71
N LEU A 90 38.62 0.23 9.46
CA LEU A 90 38.36 1.25 10.47
C LEU A 90 36.93 1.21 11.05
N LEU A 91 36.06 0.37 10.48
CA LEU A 91 34.73 0.09 11.00
C LEU A 91 34.76 -1.04 12.02
N SER A 92 34.10 -0.83 13.15
CA SER A 92 33.83 -1.86 14.16
C SER A 92 32.95 -2.97 13.57
N VAL A 93 33.04 -4.18 14.13
CA VAL A 93 32.16 -5.30 13.77
C VAL A 93 30.68 -4.91 13.90
N MET A 94 30.32 -4.17 14.95
CA MET A 94 28.94 -3.70 15.15
C MET A 94 28.49 -2.71 14.07
N GLU A 95 29.38 -1.84 13.60
CA GLU A 95 29.07 -0.87 12.55
C GLU A 95 28.89 -1.58 11.21
N LYS A 96 29.72 -2.59 10.91
CA LYS A 96 29.58 -3.44 9.72
C LYS A 96 28.26 -4.21 9.73
N ASP A 97 27.86 -4.76 10.87
CA ASP A 97 26.58 -5.46 11.00
C ASP A 97 25.39 -4.50 10.85
N THR A 98 25.51 -3.27 11.37
CA THR A 98 24.50 -2.22 11.22
C THR A 98 24.32 -1.84 9.74
N ILE A 99 25.42 -1.62 9.01
CA ILE A 99 25.39 -1.32 7.57
C ILE A 99 24.72 -2.45 6.80
N ARG A 100 25.11 -3.71 7.06
CA ARG A 100 24.53 -4.87 6.39
C ARG A 100 23.03 -4.99 6.61
N LEU A 101 22.58 -4.81 7.85
CA LEU A 101 21.16 -4.88 8.18
C LEU A 101 20.37 -3.75 7.51
N TRP A 102 20.94 -2.55 7.49
CA TRP A 102 20.34 -1.40 6.82
C TRP A 102 20.25 -1.62 5.30
N GLU A 103 21.33 -2.09 4.65
CA GLU A 103 21.35 -2.39 3.22
C GLU A 103 20.31 -3.46 2.84
N ASP A 104 20.22 -4.55 3.62
CA ASP A 104 19.21 -5.61 3.42
C ASP A 104 17.78 -5.08 3.60
N THR A 105 17.57 -4.20 4.58
CA THR A 105 16.25 -3.58 4.81
C THR A 105 15.88 -2.63 3.67
N GLU A 106 16.82 -1.81 3.23
CA GLU A 106 16.66 -0.86 2.12
C GLU A 106 16.37 -1.57 0.80
N GLU A 107 17.08 -2.68 0.52
CA GLU A 107 16.83 -3.52 -0.65
C GLU A 107 15.42 -4.12 -0.61
N ARG A 108 15.02 -4.72 0.52
CA ARG A 108 13.69 -5.33 0.68
C ARG A 108 12.57 -4.31 0.50
N LEU A 109 12.72 -3.12 1.09
CA LEU A 109 11.75 -2.04 0.93
C LEU A 109 11.69 -1.56 -0.53
N GLY A 110 12.83 -1.46 -1.21
CA GLY A 110 12.89 -1.10 -2.64
C GLY A 110 12.21 -2.12 -3.55
N VAL A 111 12.42 -3.42 -3.32
CA VAL A 111 11.73 -4.49 -4.07
C VAL A 111 10.22 -4.44 -3.83
N LEU A 112 9.80 -4.22 -2.58
CA LEU A 112 8.39 -4.12 -2.25
C LEU A 112 7.75 -2.89 -2.91
N GLU A 113 8.42 -1.74 -2.88
CA GLU A 113 7.98 -0.52 -3.56
C GLU A 113 7.77 -0.77 -5.06
N GLY A 114 8.74 -1.37 -5.74
CA GLY A 114 8.64 -1.69 -7.16
C GLY A 114 7.46 -2.60 -7.50
N ARG A 115 7.22 -3.65 -6.70
CA ARG A 115 6.06 -4.54 -6.88
C ARG A 115 4.73 -3.82 -6.72
N ILE A 116 4.62 -2.92 -5.74
CA ILE A 116 3.37 -2.17 -5.52
C ILE A 116 3.17 -1.13 -6.63
N GLN A 117 4.24 -0.48 -7.11
CA GLN A 117 4.16 0.43 -8.26
C GLN A 117 3.68 -0.30 -9.51
N GLU A 118 4.14 -1.52 -9.76
CA GLU A 118 3.65 -2.37 -10.85
C GLU A 118 2.15 -2.67 -10.70
N CYS A 119 1.70 -3.07 -9.50
CA CYS A 119 0.28 -3.26 -9.22
C CYS A 119 -0.55 -1.99 -9.47
N VAL A 120 -0.07 -0.82 -9.03
CA VAL A 120 -0.74 0.46 -9.29
C VAL A 120 -0.84 0.73 -10.79
N PHE A 121 0.24 0.50 -11.54
CA PHE A 121 0.25 0.67 -12.98
C PHE A 121 -0.80 -0.22 -13.67
N ILE A 122 -0.85 -1.50 -13.30
CA ILE A 122 -1.83 -2.45 -13.85
C ILE A 122 -3.27 -1.99 -13.56
N VAL A 123 -3.55 -1.64 -12.31
CA VAL A 123 -4.93 -1.30 -11.89
C VAL A 123 -5.37 0.04 -12.47
N ARG A 124 -4.50 1.06 -12.48
CA ARG A 124 -4.84 2.43 -12.90
C ARG A 124 -4.74 2.66 -14.40
N GLU A 125 -3.66 2.18 -15.04
CA GLU A 125 -3.34 2.54 -16.42
C GLU A 125 -3.81 1.45 -17.39
N LEU A 126 -3.62 0.17 -17.05
CA LEU A 126 -4.08 -0.92 -17.90
C LEU A 126 -5.59 -1.17 -17.79
N GLY A 127 -6.19 -0.92 -16.62
CA GLY A 127 -7.64 -0.99 -16.39
C GLY A 127 -8.45 -0.07 -17.32
N LYS A 128 -7.90 1.11 -17.65
CA LYS A 128 -8.50 2.08 -18.57
C LYS A 128 -8.46 1.64 -20.03
N VAL A 129 -7.40 0.93 -20.43
CA VAL A 129 -7.24 0.44 -21.81
C VAL A 129 -8.18 -0.75 -22.11
N GLY A 130 -8.61 -1.48 -21.07
CA GLY A 130 -9.48 -2.66 -21.18
C GLY A 130 -10.99 -2.39 -21.27
N GLY A 131 -11.44 -1.13 -21.24
CA GLY A 131 -12.87 -0.79 -21.37
C GLY A 131 -13.70 -0.85 -20.08
N ILE A 132 -13.10 -0.60 -18.92
CA ILE A 132 -13.85 -0.42 -17.65
C ILE A 132 -14.23 1.06 -17.43
N SER A 133 -13.76 1.96 -18.29
CA SER A 133 -14.12 3.38 -18.28
C SER A 133 -15.06 3.70 -19.43
N ASP A 134 -16.34 3.36 -19.28
CA ASP A 134 -17.39 4.20 -19.89
C ASP A 134 -17.62 5.36 -18.89
N GLU A 135 -17.19 6.56 -19.32
CA GLU A 135 -17.19 7.88 -18.64
C GLU A 135 -15.99 8.24 -17.74
#